data_AF-A0A2G8JF56-F1
#
_entry.id   AF-A0A2G8JF56-F1
#
_cell.length_a   1.000
_cell.length_b   1.000
_cell.length_c   1.000
_cell.angle_alpha   90.00
_cell.angle_beta   90.00
_cell.angle_gamma   90.00
#
_symmetry.space_group_name_H-M   'P 1'
#
loop_
_entity.id
_entity.type
_entity.pdbx_description
1 polymer ?
#
loop_
_entity_poly.entity_id
_entity_poly.type
_entity_poly.pdbx_seq_one_letter_code
_entity_poly.pdbx_strand_id
1 'polypeptide(L)'
;MSSPVCSEYNIALQDFNHHAFTTSEQHKDSTEARMTRDHSDLRKLKERVQTYNPFSADDESFRNIVTGVEATQNVNVDDLFVVGQRMVDKLVGQLAFTWSFKRKDKAKTLGDASAVKISTEESIDPALLFQRLIVISRAGDLSLGDVLEFELSPFPPSLFEASGVFRKPDKAQLARAIEELANKQSETAITSDIPKTESYVLDGGSLIHRVPWDKGTTYDTIANCYADFALRNYDTATVVFDGYQETPSTKDSTHERRQHRQHPLVSVTPGAVFRGTKDEFLSRGSNKQALINMIKQ
;
A
#
# COMPACT_ATOMS: atom_id res chain seq x y z
N MET A 1 43.33 -2.06 -15.47
CA MET A 1 42.27 -1.05 -15.68
C MET A 1 42.65 -0.26 -16.93
N SER A 2 42.02 -0.58 -18.07
CA SER A 2 42.24 0.15 -19.33
C SER A 2 41.27 1.33 -19.36
N SER A 3 41.78 2.56 -19.42
CA SER A 3 40.99 3.78 -19.61
C SER A 3 40.13 3.71 -20.88
N PRO A 4 38.96 4.38 -20.96
CA PRO A 4 38.13 4.46 -22.17
C PRO A 4 38.91 4.92 -23.41
N VAL A 5 39.95 5.74 -23.22
CA VAL A 5 40.83 6.18 -24.30
C VAL A 5 41.59 5.01 -24.94
N CYS A 6 42.02 4.03 -24.14
CA CYS A 6 42.74 2.86 -24.65
C CYS A 6 41.84 1.90 -25.43
N SER A 7 40.52 1.87 -25.17
CA SER A 7 39.60 1.04 -25.96
C SER A 7 39.42 1.56 -27.39
N GLU A 8 39.39 2.89 -27.61
CA GLU A 8 39.28 3.45 -28.96
C GLU A 8 40.53 3.13 -29.80
N TYR A 9 41.73 3.28 -29.22
CA TYR A 9 42.97 2.90 -29.91
C TYR A 9 43.04 1.41 -30.20
N ASN A 10 42.57 0.56 -29.29
CA ASN A 10 42.56 -0.89 -29.50
C ASN A 10 41.58 -1.29 -30.62
N ILE A 11 40.39 -0.70 -30.65
CA ILE A 11 39.41 -0.90 -31.73
C ILE A 11 40.00 -0.45 -33.08
N ALA A 12 40.61 0.73 -33.14
CA ALA A 12 41.26 1.23 -34.36
C ALA A 12 42.43 0.33 -34.83
N LEU A 13 43.20 -0.24 -33.90
CA LEU A 13 44.28 -1.17 -34.23
C LEU A 13 43.76 -2.53 -34.74
N GLN A 14 42.62 -2.98 -34.22
CA GLN A 14 41.96 -4.21 -34.67
C GLN A 14 41.38 -4.04 -36.07
N ASP A 15 40.74 -2.89 -36.34
CA ASP A 15 40.27 -2.52 -37.67
C ASP A 15 41.41 -2.42 -38.68
N PHE A 16 42.53 -1.80 -38.28
CA PHE A 16 43.74 -1.69 -39.11
C PHE A 16 44.36 -3.05 -39.45
N ASN A 17 44.34 -4.01 -38.51
CA ASN A 17 44.93 -5.33 -38.70
C ASN A 17 43.92 -6.39 -39.23
N HIS A 18 42.67 -5.99 -39.53
CA HIS A 18 41.58 -6.89 -39.95
C HIS A 18 41.32 -8.08 -39.02
N HIS A 19 41.67 -7.94 -37.74
CA HIS A 19 41.47 -8.96 -36.72
C HIS A 19 40.49 -8.44 -35.67
N ALA A 20 39.21 -8.81 -35.80
CA ALA A 20 38.19 -8.50 -34.83
C ALA A 20 38.20 -9.55 -33.70
N PHE A 21 38.76 -9.19 -32.54
CA PHE A 21 38.61 -10.02 -31.34
C PHE A 21 37.21 -9.77 -30.77
N THR A 22 36.27 -10.68 -31.04
CA THR A 22 34.85 -10.48 -30.72
C THR A 22 34.57 -10.33 -29.22
N THR A 23 35.42 -10.90 -28.36
CA THR A 23 35.41 -10.66 -26.92
C THR A 23 36.81 -10.89 -26.33
N SER A 24 37.33 -9.91 -25.61
CA SER A 24 38.51 -10.08 -24.76
C SER A 24 38.07 -9.94 -23.31
N GLU A 25 38.45 -10.89 -22.45
CA GLU A 25 38.27 -10.81 -20.98
C GLU A 25 38.87 -9.52 -20.39
N GLN A 26 39.76 -8.84 -21.12
CA GLN A 26 40.39 -7.59 -20.72
C GLN A 26 39.49 -6.35 -20.95
N HIS A 27 38.42 -6.46 -21.75
CA HIS A 27 37.56 -5.34 -22.15
C HIS A 27 36.07 -5.65 -21.95
N LYS A 28 35.70 -6.12 -20.75
CA LYS A 28 34.31 -6.43 -20.38
C LYS A 28 33.37 -5.23 -20.57
N ASP A 29 33.86 -4.02 -20.39
CA ASP A 29 33.07 -2.78 -20.50
C ASP A 29 32.67 -2.45 -21.95
N SER A 30 33.45 -2.90 -22.94
CA SER A 30 33.17 -2.71 -24.37
C SER A 30 32.25 -3.79 -24.96
N THR A 31 31.73 -4.70 -24.12
CA THR A 31 30.77 -5.71 -24.57
C THR A 31 29.44 -5.04 -24.92
N GLU A 32 28.79 -5.45 -26.00
CA GLU A 32 27.49 -4.93 -26.45
C GLU A 32 26.44 -4.90 -25.32
N ALA A 33 26.42 -5.93 -24.47
CA ALA A 33 25.54 -5.99 -23.30
C ALA A 33 25.85 -4.94 -22.22
N ARG A 34 27.11 -4.54 -22.05
CA ARG A 34 27.51 -3.46 -21.13
C ARG A 34 27.20 -2.10 -21.73
N MET A 35 27.59 -1.87 -22.99
CA MET A 35 27.25 -0.64 -23.72
C MET A 35 25.74 -0.39 -23.75
N THR A 36 24.93 -1.41 -24.00
CA THR A 36 23.46 -1.29 -24.02
C THR A 36 22.90 -0.95 -22.63
N ARG A 37 23.44 -1.55 -21.57
CA ARG A 37 23.04 -1.26 -20.19
C ARG A 37 23.41 0.17 -19.81
N ASP A 38 24.63 0.59 -20.10
CA ASP A 38 25.14 1.92 -19.78
C ASP A 38 24.36 2.99 -20.56
N HIS A 39 24.06 2.77 -21.85
CA HIS A 39 23.17 3.64 -22.61
C HIS A 39 21.75 3.73 -22.02
N SER A 40 21.21 2.62 -21.53
CA SER A 40 19.90 2.61 -20.86
C SER A 40 19.94 3.41 -19.56
N ASP A 41 20.98 3.24 -18.75
CA ASP A 41 21.12 3.91 -17.47
C ASP A 41 21.43 5.41 -17.65
N LEU A 42 22.24 5.79 -18.63
CA LEU A 42 22.45 7.19 -19.03
C LEU A 42 21.15 7.84 -19.49
N ARG A 43 20.30 7.12 -20.24
CA ARG A 43 19.00 7.63 -20.66
C ARG A 43 18.10 7.91 -19.46
N LYS A 44 18.01 6.97 -18.51
CA LYS A 44 17.23 7.16 -17.27
C LYS A 44 17.76 8.32 -16.44
N LEU A 45 19.08 8.45 -16.30
CA LEU A 45 19.70 9.53 -15.55
C LEU A 45 19.42 10.88 -16.21
N LYS A 46 19.55 10.97 -17.54
CA LYS A 46 19.23 12.18 -18.31
C LYS A 46 17.77 12.59 -18.11
N GLU A 47 16.85 11.65 -18.23
CA GLU A 47 15.41 11.89 -18.00
C GLU A 47 15.13 12.41 -16.58
N ARG A 48 15.76 11.79 -15.56
CA ARG A 48 15.61 12.19 -14.16
C ARG A 48 16.18 13.58 -13.88
N VAL A 49 17.38 13.89 -14.37
CA VAL A 49 18.00 15.21 -14.19
C VAL A 49 17.24 16.29 -14.96
N GLN A 50 16.66 15.98 -16.11
CA GLN A 50 15.80 16.93 -16.83
C GLN A 50 14.48 17.20 -16.11
N THR A 51 13.91 16.17 -15.48
CA THR A 51 12.63 16.28 -14.75
C THR A 51 12.82 16.96 -13.40
N TYR A 52 13.87 16.60 -12.67
CA TYR A 52 14.22 17.14 -11.35
C TYR A 52 15.55 17.88 -11.43
N ASN A 53 15.58 18.96 -12.20
CA ASN A 53 16.80 19.73 -12.42
C ASN A 53 17.32 20.32 -11.10
N PRO A 54 18.51 19.93 -10.61
CA PRO A 54 19.05 20.45 -9.35
C PRO A 54 19.60 21.88 -9.48
N PHE A 55 19.59 22.46 -10.68
CA PHE A 55 20.12 23.80 -10.97
C PHE A 55 19.03 24.79 -11.41
N SER A 56 17.75 24.44 -11.29
CA SER A 56 16.66 25.38 -11.54
C SER A 56 16.66 26.46 -10.46
N ALA A 57 16.80 27.73 -10.84
CA ALA A 57 16.73 28.84 -9.89
C ALA A 57 15.30 29.06 -9.33
N ASP A 58 14.29 28.46 -9.95
CA ASP A 58 12.87 28.65 -9.62
C ASP A 58 12.38 27.77 -8.46
N ASP A 59 13.22 26.87 -7.94
CA ASP A 59 12.81 25.85 -6.96
C ASP A 59 13.86 25.67 -5.85
N GLU A 60 13.59 26.30 -4.70
CA GLU A 60 14.39 26.20 -3.47
C GLU A 60 14.14 24.90 -2.68
N SER A 61 13.28 23.99 -3.18
CA SER A 61 12.96 22.74 -2.47
C SER A 61 14.16 21.79 -2.40
N PHE A 62 14.47 21.31 -1.19
CA PHE A 62 15.47 20.26 -1.01
C PHE A 62 14.84 18.91 -1.37
N ARG A 63 15.24 18.28 -2.48
CA ARG A 63 14.57 17.07 -3.02
C ARG A 63 15.54 15.99 -3.50
N ASN A 64 15.08 14.76 -3.51
CA ASN A 64 15.83 13.62 -4.03
C ASN A 64 15.80 13.58 -5.57
N ILE A 65 16.96 13.66 -6.22
CA ILE A 65 17.08 13.71 -7.70
C ILE A 65 16.56 12.44 -8.40
N VAL A 66 16.62 11.29 -7.73
CA VAL A 66 16.22 10.00 -8.32
C VAL A 66 14.71 9.77 -8.17
N THR A 67 14.16 10.06 -6.99
CA THR A 67 12.75 9.75 -6.66
C THR A 67 11.82 10.95 -6.80
N GLY A 68 12.35 12.18 -6.85
CA GLY A 68 11.56 13.41 -6.85
C GLY A 68 10.94 13.76 -5.49
N VAL A 69 11.25 13.02 -4.42
CA VAL A 69 10.67 13.26 -3.09
C VAL A 69 11.27 14.52 -2.48
N GLU A 70 10.42 15.49 -2.18
CA GLU A 70 10.78 16.69 -1.43
C GLU A 70 11.01 16.39 0.05
N ALA A 71 11.97 17.08 0.63
CA ALA A 71 12.31 16.94 2.03
C ALA A 71 11.30 17.65 2.92
N THR A 72 10.86 16.96 3.96
CA THR A 72 10.09 17.58 5.04
C THR A 72 10.97 18.57 5.80
N GLN A 73 10.36 19.55 6.47
CA GLN A 73 11.03 20.58 7.30
C GLN A 73 12.03 20.05 8.35
N ASN A 74 11.95 18.75 8.69
CA ASN A 74 12.80 18.11 9.68
C ASN A 74 14.10 17.52 9.11
N VAL A 75 14.25 17.43 7.79
CA VAL A 75 15.47 16.91 7.15
C VAL A 75 16.52 18.01 7.17
N ASN A 76 17.74 17.66 7.58
CA ASN A 76 18.85 18.61 7.71
C ASN A 76 20.20 17.98 7.28
N VAL A 77 20.15 17.08 6.31
CA VAL A 77 21.34 16.36 5.83
C VAL A 77 22.27 17.24 4.98
N ASP A 78 21.73 18.32 4.43
CA ASP A 78 22.48 19.42 3.81
C ASP A 78 23.44 20.10 4.81
N ASP A 79 23.02 20.22 6.07
CA ASP A 79 23.82 20.77 7.18
C ASP A 79 24.71 19.72 7.90
N LEU A 80 25.03 18.59 7.24
CA LEU A 80 25.73 17.45 7.86
C LEU A 80 27.00 17.87 8.63
N PHE A 81 27.81 18.75 8.05
CA PHE A 81 29.05 19.22 8.66
C PHE A 81 28.79 20.06 9.91
N VAL A 82 27.77 20.93 9.89
CA VAL A 82 27.39 21.75 11.04
C VAL A 82 26.88 20.86 12.18
N VAL A 83 26.06 19.86 11.86
CA VAL A 83 25.58 18.88 12.84
C VAL A 83 26.75 18.10 13.43
N GLY A 84 27.68 17.62 12.59
CA GLY A 84 28.89 16.92 13.01
C GLY A 84 29.76 17.77 13.93
N GLN A 85 29.98 19.04 13.59
CA GLN A 85 30.76 19.96 14.41
C GLN A 85 30.14 20.14 15.81
N ARG A 86 28.82 20.35 15.90
CA ARG A 86 28.12 20.42 17.21
C ARG A 86 28.28 19.15 18.03
N MET A 87 28.37 17.98 17.39
CA MET A 87 28.64 16.72 18.09
C MET A 87 30.09 16.65 18.60
N VAL A 88 31.04 17.14 17.81
CA VAL A 88 32.45 17.22 18.21
C VAL A 88 32.65 18.20 19.36
N ASP A 89 31.97 19.35 19.34
CA ASP A 89 32.05 20.32 20.44
C ASP A 89 31.53 19.72 21.76
N LYS A 90 30.50 18.86 21.70
CA LYS A 90 29.99 18.11 22.86
C LYS A 90 30.96 17.03 23.38
N LEU A 91 31.91 16.58 22.56
CA LEU A 91 32.93 15.61 22.98
C LEU A 91 34.06 16.27 23.78
N VAL A 92 34.26 17.59 23.64
CA VAL A 92 35.34 18.31 24.33
C VAL A 92 35.14 18.19 25.85
N GLY A 93 36.14 17.66 26.54
CA GLY A 93 36.12 17.46 27.99
C GLY A 93 35.39 16.19 28.47
N GLN A 94 34.89 15.34 27.57
CA GLN A 94 34.27 14.05 27.91
C GLN A 94 35.29 12.90 27.83
N LEU A 95 35.11 11.88 28.67
CA LEU A 95 35.89 10.64 28.59
C LEU A 95 35.43 9.80 27.39
N ALA A 96 36.38 9.46 26.50
CA ALA A 96 36.10 8.74 25.26
C ALA A 96 35.39 7.38 25.47
N PHE A 97 35.66 6.72 26.61
CA PHE A 97 35.10 5.40 26.94
C PHE A 97 33.71 5.44 27.58
N THR A 98 33.25 6.61 28.05
CA THR A 98 31.92 6.78 28.66
C THR A 98 30.93 7.49 27.76
N TRP A 99 31.42 8.17 26.72
CA TRP A 99 30.57 8.88 25.78
C TRP A 99 29.89 7.93 24.79
N SER A 100 28.59 8.16 24.55
CA SER A 100 27.82 7.41 23.56
C SER A 100 27.01 8.35 22.68
N PHE A 101 27.10 8.15 21.36
CA PHE A 101 26.34 8.93 20.39
C PHE A 101 24.86 8.55 20.43
N LYS A 102 24.00 9.55 20.61
CA LYS A 102 22.55 9.35 20.63
C LYS A 102 21.98 9.50 19.23
N ARG A 103 21.05 8.62 18.87
CA ARG A 103 20.34 8.66 17.57
C ARG A 103 19.55 9.96 17.34
N LYS A 104 19.19 10.70 18.39
CA LYS A 104 18.49 11.99 18.28
C LYS A 104 19.39 13.13 17.81
N ASP A 105 20.71 13.00 17.97
CA ASP A 105 21.69 14.03 17.63
C ASP A 105 22.27 13.84 16.21
N LYS A 106 21.87 12.78 15.49
CA LYS A 106 22.30 12.53 14.10
C LYS A 106 21.62 13.49 13.12
N ALA A 107 22.29 13.79 12.00
CA ALA A 107 21.65 14.45 10.88
C ALA A 107 20.49 13.59 10.33
N LYS A 108 19.34 14.22 10.09
CA LYS A 108 18.12 13.58 9.60
C LYS A 108 18.13 13.57 8.08
N THR A 109 18.00 12.38 7.52
CA THR A 109 18.00 12.13 6.08
C THR A 109 16.57 12.11 5.52
N LEU A 110 16.43 12.21 4.20
CA LEU A 110 15.15 11.99 3.51
C LEU A 110 14.52 10.62 3.84
N GLY A 111 15.33 9.59 4.10
CA GLY A 111 14.84 8.28 4.52
C GLY A 111 14.20 8.26 5.91
N ASP A 112 14.63 9.16 6.81
CA ASP A 112 14.03 9.28 8.14
C ASP A 112 12.61 9.90 8.08
N ALA A 113 12.26 10.61 7.00
CA ALA A 113 10.91 11.17 6.78
C ALA A 113 9.86 10.10 6.44
N SER A 114 10.28 8.91 5.95
CA SER A 114 9.38 7.78 5.72
C SER A 114 8.77 7.22 7.01
N ALA A 115 9.41 7.49 8.16
CA ALA A 115 8.84 7.27 9.47
C ALA A 115 8.08 8.54 9.91
N VAL A 116 6.97 8.82 9.24
CA VAL A 116 5.95 9.71 9.81
C VAL A 116 5.53 9.07 11.13
N LYS A 117 5.93 9.68 12.25
CA LYS A 117 5.30 9.37 13.54
C LYS A 117 3.87 9.86 13.45
N ILE A 118 2.99 8.97 13.03
CA ILE A 118 1.55 9.16 13.20
C ILE A 118 1.32 9.01 14.70
N SER A 119 0.91 10.11 15.32
CA SER A 119 0.54 10.29 16.71
C SER A 119 1.62 10.82 17.67
N THR A 120 1.29 11.98 18.25
CA THR A 120 1.83 12.59 19.48
C THR A 120 1.22 11.99 20.74
N GLU A 121 0.22 11.12 20.63
CA GLU A 121 -0.28 10.37 21.77
C GLU A 121 0.68 9.22 22.05
N GLU A 122 1.21 9.16 23.27
CA GLU A 122 1.90 7.99 23.77
C GLU A 122 0.89 6.82 23.78
N SER A 123 0.82 6.08 22.68
CA SER A 123 -0.07 4.93 22.57
C SER A 123 0.50 3.80 23.44
N ILE A 124 -0.06 3.65 24.63
CA ILE A 124 0.19 2.48 25.47
C ILE A 124 -0.53 1.32 24.81
N ASP A 125 0.21 0.29 24.39
CA ASP A 125 -0.36 -0.96 23.90
C ASP A 125 -1.15 -1.63 25.06
N PRO A 126 -2.49 -1.71 24.98
CA PRO A 126 -3.30 -2.24 26.07
C PRO A 126 -3.02 -3.72 26.33
N ALA A 127 -2.66 -4.49 25.30
CA ALA A 127 -2.33 -5.90 25.44
C ALA A 127 -1.00 -6.07 26.18
N LEU A 128 0.00 -5.24 25.86
CA LEU A 128 1.28 -5.26 26.56
C LEU A 128 1.15 -4.78 28.01
N LEU A 129 0.35 -3.74 28.27
CA LEU A 129 0.07 -3.27 29.62
C LEU A 129 -0.61 -4.37 30.45
N PHE A 130 -1.64 -5.02 29.89
CA PHE A 130 -2.33 -6.14 30.53
C PHE A 130 -1.38 -7.29 30.86
N GLN A 131 -0.52 -7.70 29.93
CA GLN A 131 0.48 -8.75 30.17
C GLN A 131 1.42 -8.39 31.32
N ARG A 132 1.93 -7.15 31.35
CA ARG A 132 2.81 -6.68 32.43
C ARG A 132 2.11 -6.67 33.78
N LEU A 133 0.86 -6.19 33.83
CA LEU A 133 0.08 -6.16 35.06
C LEU A 133 -0.25 -7.56 35.57
N ILE A 134 -0.53 -8.54 34.69
CA ILE A 134 -0.65 -9.95 35.08
C ILE A 134 0.65 -10.45 35.72
N VAL A 135 1.79 -10.17 35.11
CA VAL A 135 3.10 -10.61 35.63
C VAL A 135 3.37 -9.99 37.00
N ILE A 136 3.12 -8.68 37.15
CA ILE A 136 3.26 -7.98 38.42
C ILE A 136 2.32 -8.57 39.47
N SER A 137 1.06 -8.86 39.11
CA SER A 137 0.10 -9.45 40.04
C SER A 137 0.47 -10.86 40.52
N ARG A 138 1.26 -11.59 39.72
CA ARG A 138 1.74 -12.93 40.07
C ARG A 138 3.05 -12.93 40.84
N ALA A 139 3.84 -11.88 40.72
CA ALA A 139 5.20 -11.80 41.26
C ALA A 139 5.35 -10.83 42.45
N GLY A 140 4.35 -9.98 42.71
CA GLY A 140 4.38 -8.97 43.76
C GLY A 140 3.09 -8.94 44.59
N ASP A 141 2.97 -7.89 45.41
CA ASP A 141 1.88 -7.72 46.39
C ASP A 141 0.57 -7.17 45.81
N LEU A 142 0.55 -6.84 44.52
CA LEU A 142 -0.64 -6.27 43.87
C LEU A 142 -1.60 -7.41 43.47
N SER A 143 -2.84 -7.41 43.98
CA SER A 143 -3.78 -8.46 43.61
C SER A 143 -4.30 -8.27 42.18
N LEU A 144 -4.66 -9.38 41.51
CA LEU A 144 -5.28 -9.31 40.19
C LEU A 144 -6.65 -8.58 40.24
N GLY A 145 -7.34 -8.62 41.38
CA GLY A 145 -8.59 -7.90 41.58
C GLY A 145 -8.38 -6.38 41.48
N ASP A 146 -7.36 -5.85 42.15
CA ASP A 146 -7.03 -4.42 42.15
C ASP A 146 -6.60 -3.94 40.76
N VAL A 147 -5.90 -4.81 40.00
CA VAL A 147 -5.52 -4.54 38.61
C VAL A 147 -6.72 -4.42 37.69
N LEU A 148 -7.73 -5.26 37.87
CA LEU A 148 -8.92 -5.33 37.01
C LEU A 148 -10.02 -4.34 37.42
N GLU A 149 -9.86 -3.63 38.53
CA GLU A 149 -10.78 -2.56 38.95
C GLU A 149 -10.74 -1.35 38.00
N PHE A 150 -9.60 -1.13 37.34
CA PHE A 150 -9.39 0.00 36.44
C PHE A 150 -9.44 -0.40 34.97
N GLU A 151 -9.84 0.54 34.12
CA GLU A 151 -9.79 0.36 32.67
C GLU A 151 -8.34 0.29 32.17
N LEU A 152 -7.94 -0.87 31.66
CA LEU A 152 -6.57 -1.13 31.18
C LEU A 152 -6.34 -0.75 29.70
N SER A 153 -7.36 -0.15 29.07
CA SER A 153 -7.35 0.22 27.66
C SER A 153 -8.20 1.49 27.46
N PRO A 154 -7.76 2.45 26.62
CA PRO A 154 -8.54 3.66 26.32
C PRO A 154 -9.78 3.37 25.44
N PHE A 155 -9.95 2.14 24.97
CA PHE A 155 -11.10 1.68 24.20
C PHE A 155 -11.43 0.23 24.56
N PRO A 156 -12.68 -0.23 24.44
CA PRO A 156 -13.05 -1.62 24.67
C PRO A 156 -12.36 -2.57 23.68
N PRO A 157 -11.41 -3.43 24.11
CA PRO A 157 -10.66 -4.29 23.20
C PRO A 157 -11.52 -5.36 22.55
N SER A 158 -12.74 -5.61 23.04
CA SER A 158 -13.72 -6.50 22.42
C SER A 158 -14.30 -5.93 21.12
N LEU A 159 -14.38 -4.61 21.00
CA LEU A 159 -14.99 -3.91 19.86
C LEU A 159 -13.96 -3.25 18.95
N PHE A 160 -12.80 -2.86 19.48
CA PHE A 160 -11.76 -2.12 18.77
C PHE A 160 -10.44 -2.88 18.73
N GLU A 161 -9.70 -2.75 17.62
CA GLU A 161 -8.32 -3.24 17.51
C GLU A 161 -7.30 -2.15 17.81
N ALA A 162 -7.66 -0.89 17.54
CA ALA A 162 -6.89 0.31 17.84
C ALA A 162 -7.85 1.48 18.06
N SER A 163 -7.32 2.61 18.53
CA SER A 163 -8.11 3.84 18.70
C SER A 163 -8.82 4.21 17.39
N GLY A 164 -10.15 4.32 17.43
CA GLY A 164 -10.98 4.62 16.27
C GLY A 164 -11.13 3.48 15.24
N VAL A 165 -10.52 2.31 15.45
CA VAL A 165 -10.53 1.21 14.49
C VAL A 165 -11.32 0.01 15.04
N PHE A 166 -12.53 -0.20 14.52
CA PHE A 166 -13.39 -1.33 14.89
C PHE A 166 -12.80 -2.68 14.48
N ARG A 167 -12.88 -3.68 15.35
CA ARG A 167 -12.54 -5.07 15.01
C ARG A 167 -13.36 -5.57 13.84
N LYS A 168 -12.76 -6.44 13.03
CA LYS A 168 -13.47 -7.13 11.96
C LYS A 168 -14.50 -8.10 12.56
N PRO A 169 -15.77 -8.05 12.14
CA PRO A 169 -16.74 -9.06 12.54
C PRO A 169 -16.41 -10.39 11.84
N ASP A 170 -16.28 -11.48 12.59
CA ASP A 170 -16.13 -12.83 12.03
C ASP A 170 -17.49 -13.41 11.64
N LYS A 171 -18.03 -12.89 10.53
CA LYS A 171 -19.32 -13.33 9.98
C LYS A 171 -19.31 -14.81 9.60
N ALA A 172 -18.15 -15.34 9.19
CA ALA A 172 -18.03 -16.72 8.73
C ALA A 172 -18.11 -17.71 9.90
N GLN A 173 -17.53 -17.38 11.05
CA GLN A 173 -17.68 -18.17 12.27
C GLN A 173 -19.13 -18.13 12.77
N LEU A 174 -19.76 -16.95 12.78
CA LEU A 174 -21.17 -16.81 13.19
C LEU A 174 -22.11 -17.61 12.28
N ALA A 175 -21.94 -17.52 10.97
CA ALA A 175 -22.76 -18.28 10.01
C ALA A 175 -22.66 -19.79 10.25
N ARG A 176 -21.44 -20.31 10.42
CA ARG A 176 -21.22 -21.73 10.75
C ARG A 176 -21.86 -22.14 12.07
N ALA A 177 -21.76 -21.30 13.11
CA ALA A 177 -22.39 -21.58 14.40
C ALA A 177 -23.93 -21.63 14.30
N ILE A 178 -24.53 -20.75 13.50
CA ILE A 178 -25.97 -20.76 13.21
C ILE A 178 -26.37 -22.02 12.46
N GLU A 179 -25.62 -22.39 11.41
CA GLU A 179 -25.85 -23.63 10.64
C GLU A 179 -25.75 -24.88 11.51
N GLU A 180 -24.72 -24.99 12.35
CA GLU A 180 -24.57 -26.09 13.29
C GLU A 180 -25.71 -26.18 14.29
N LEU A 181 -26.19 -25.03 14.79
CA LEU A 181 -27.30 -24.97 15.74
C LEU A 181 -28.62 -25.38 15.07
N ALA A 182 -28.87 -24.90 13.85
CA ALA A 182 -30.04 -25.27 13.06
C ALA A 182 -30.06 -26.78 12.75
N ASN A 183 -28.92 -27.35 12.35
CA ASN A 183 -28.79 -28.78 12.06
C ASN A 183 -28.95 -29.67 13.30
N LYS A 184 -28.59 -29.16 14.49
CA LYS A 184 -28.79 -29.88 15.78
C LYS A 184 -30.25 -29.84 16.26
N GLN A 185 -31.01 -28.81 15.88
CA GLN A 185 -32.38 -28.60 16.36
C GLN A 185 -33.46 -29.19 15.43
N SER A 186 -33.15 -29.48 14.16
CA SER A 186 -34.13 -29.98 13.20
C SER A 186 -33.55 -31.09 12.31
N GLU A 187 -33.98 -32.34 12.52
CA GLU A 187 -33.79 -33.45 11.55
C GLU A 187 -34.79 -33.36 10.38
N THR A 188 -35.91 -32.67 10.58
CA THR A 188 -36.90 -32.40 9.52
C THR A 188 -36.52 -31.13 8.79
N ALA A 189 -35.93 -31.29 7.62
CA ALA A 189 -35.51 -30.20 6.76
C ALA A 189 -36.66 -29.19 6.52
N ILE A 190 -36.35 -27.90 6.62
CA ILE A 190 -37.20 -26.75 6.22
C ILE A 190 -37.46 -26.76 4.68
N THR A 191 -37.21 -27.87 4.00
CA THR A 191 -37.15 -27.97 2.53
C THR A 191 -38.34 -28.70 1.90
N SER A 192 -39.39 -29.05 2.66
CA SER A 192 -40.50 -29.83 2.08
C SER A 192 -41.40 -29.03 1.15
N ASP A 193 -41.45 -27.71 1.29
CA ASP A 193 -42.14 -26.82 0.34
C ASP A 193 -41.40 -25.47 0.29
N ILE A 194 -40.41 -25.36 -0.59
CA ILE A 194 -39.87 -24.05 -0.97
C ILE A 194 -40.88 -23.45 -1.95
N PRO A 195 -41.57 -22.34 -1.61
CA PRO A 195 -42.49 -21.69 -2.53
C PRO A 195 -41.77 -21.37 -3.84
N LYS A 196 -42.50 -21.42 -4.96
CA LYS A 196 -41.94 -21.04 -6.25
C LYS A 196 -41.36 -19.61 -6.14
N THR A 197 -40.06 -19.48 -6.38
CA THR A 197 -39.39 -18.18 -6.31
C THR A 197 -39.90 -17.27 -7.42
N GLU A 198 -40.67 -16.24 -7.08
CA GLU A 198 -41.25 -15.31 -8.06
C GLU A 198 -40.29 -14.18 -8.43
N SER A 199 -39.35 -13.82 -7.54
CA SER A 199 -38.34 -12.80 -7.81
C SER A 199 -37.05 -13.06 -7.01
N TYR A 200 -35.94 -12.59 -7.57
CA TYR A 200 -34.62 -12.69 -6.96
C TYR A 200 -34.14 -11.30 -6.50
N VAL A 201 -33.60 -11.21 -5.30
CA VAL A 201 -32.88 -10.02 -4.84
C VAL A 201 -31.39 -10.35 -4.82
N LEU A 202 -30.63 -9.68 -5.68
CA LEU A 202 -29.19 -9.93 -5.85
C LEU A 202 -28.38 -8.86 -5.14
N ASP A 203 -27.38 -9.28 -4.36
CA ASP A 203 -26.35 -8.38 -3.86
C ASP A 203 -25.45 -7.92 -5.03
N GLY A 204 -25.55 -6.63 -5.36
CA GLY A 204 -24.77 -5.99 -6.41
C GLY A 204 -23.27 -5.95 -6.10
N GLY A 205 -22.90 -5.90 -4.82
CA GLY A 205 -21.49 -5.99 -4.40
C GLY A 205 -20.88 -7.32 -4.80
N SER A 206 -21.57 -8.43 -4.54
CA SER A 206 -21.18 -9.77 -5.01
C SER A 206 -21.21 -9.87 -6.53
N LEU A 207 -22.28 -9.36 -7.17
CA LEU A 207 -22.47 -9.44 -8.63
C LEU A 207 -21.29 -8.83 -9.40
N ILE A 208 -20.77 -7.68 -8.96
CA ILE A 208 -19.63 -7.01 -9.58
C ILE A 208 -18.44 -7.95 -9.72
N HIS A 209 -18.19 -8.82 -8.75
CA HIS A 209 -17.07 -9.75 -8.79
C HIS A 209 -17.30 -10.96 -9.70
N ARG A 210 -18.55 -11.33 -10.02
CA ARG A 210 -18.89 -12.52 -10.82
C ARG A 210 -18.67 -12.38 -12.32
N VAL A 211 -18.92 -11.19 -12.89
CA VAL A 211 -18.82 -10.98 -14.35
C VAL A 211 -17.37 -10.68 -14.75
N PRO A 212 -16.72 -11.49 -15.60
CA PRO A 212 -15.34 -11.26 -16.02
C PRO A 212 -15.22 -10.03 -16.94
N TRP A 213 -14.08 -9.35 -16.91
CA TRP A 213 -13.80 -8.18 -17.75
C TRP A 213 -12.64 -8.45 -18.69
N ASP A 214 -12.85 -8.20 -19.98
CA ASP A 214 -11.80 -8.26 -20.99
C ASP A 214 -11.15 -6.90 -21.19
N LYS A 215 -9.81 -6.89 -21.30
CA LYS A 215 -9.07 -5.68 -21.65
C LYS A 215 -9.40 -5.28 -23.09
N GLY A 216 -9.63 -3.99 -23.32
CA GLY A 216 -10.03 -3.49 -24.64
C GLY A 216 -11.54 -3.29 -24.78
N THR A 217 -12.35 -3.80 -23.85
CA THR A 217 -13.81 -3.60 -23.83
C THR A 217 -14.17 -2.23 -23.27
N THR A 218 -15.22 -1.61 -23.80
CA THR A 218 -15.72 -0.32 -23.30
C THR A 218 -16.49 -0.51 -21.99
N TYR A 219 -16.54 0.54 -21.16
CA TYR A 219 -17.31 0.48 -19.91
C TYR A 219 -18.81 0.29 -20.16
N ASP A 220 -19.34 0.80 -21.27
CA ASP A 220 -20.74 0.57 -21.68
C ASP A 220 -21.03 -0.92 -21.89
N THR A 221 -20.18 -1.60 -22.68
CA THR A 221 -20.31 -3.05 -22.89
C THR A 221 -20.13 -3.82 -21.57
N ILE A 222 -19.18 -3.41 -20.73
CA ILE A 222 -19.01 -4.01 -19.39
C ILE A 222 -20.28 -3.85 -18.54
N ALA A 223 -20.90 -2.67 -18.54
CA ALA A 223 -22.13 -2.40 -17.79
C ALA A 223 -23.28 -3.28 -18.30
N ASN A 224 -23.46 -3.36 -19.62
CA ASN A 224 -24.46 -4.22 -20.26
C ASN A 224 -24.28 -5.70 -19.92
N CYS A 225 -23.04 -6.19 -19.80
CA CYS A 225 -22.77 -7.56 -19.38
C CYS A 225 -23.36 -7.90 -17.99
N TYR A 226 -23.48 -6.92 -17.08
CA TYR A 226 -24.10 -7.15 -15.77
C TYR A 226 -25.62 -7.30 -15.86
N ALA A 227 -26.28 -6.47 -16.67
CA ALA A 227 -27.71 -6.57 -16.93
C ALA A 227 -28.04 -7.90 -17.64
N ASP A 228 -27.27 -8.25 -18.67
CA ASP A 228 -27.37 -9.52 -19.39
C ASP A 228 -27.15 -10.71 -18.46
N PHE A 229 -26.16 -10.65 -17.57
CA PHE A 229 -25.93 -11.70 -16.59
C PHE A 229 -27.13 -11.88 -15.67
N ALA A 230 -27.73 -10.79 -15.17
CA ALA A 230 -28.90 -10.86 -14.32
C ALA A 230 -30.09 -11.49 -15.07
N LEU A 231 -30.40 -11.02 -16.28
CA LEU A 231 -31.53 -11.51 -17.09
C LEU A 231 -31.37 -12.96 -17.54
N ARG A 232 -30.15 -13.40 -17.88
CA ARG A 232 -29.90 -14.78 -18.35
C ARG A 232 -29.96 -15.82 -17.24
N ASN A 233 -29.57 -15.45 -16.02
CA ASN A 233 -29.50 -16.38 -14.90
C ASN A 233 -30.73 -16.31 -13.99
N TYR A 234 -31.52 -15.23 -14.09
CA TYR A 234 -32.66 -14.97 -13.21
C TYR A 234 -33.79 -14.32 -14.04
N ASP A 235 -34.99 -14.89 -13.99
CA ASP A 235 -36.13 -14.37 -14.77
C ASP A 235 -36.50 -12.94 -14.36
N THR A 236 -36.81 -12.74 -13.07
CA THR A 236 -37.12 -11.44 -12.48
C THR A 236 -36.17 -11.18 -11.32
N ALA A 237 -35.18 -10.31 -11.52
CA ALA A 237 -34.18 -9.98 -10.52
C ALA A 237 -34.12 -8.47 -10.22
N THR A 238 -34.04 -8.13 -8.94
CA THR A 238 -33.71 -6.80 -8.45
C THR A 238 -32.28 -6.81 -7.91
N VAL A 239 -31.39 -6.05 -8.54
CA VAL A 239 -30.00 -5.91 -8.09
C VAL A 239 -29.89 -4.73 -7.13
N VAL A 240 -29.38 -4.98 -5.93
CA VAL A 240 -29.21 -3.97 -4.88
C VAL A 240 -27.74 -3.67 -4.72
N PHE A 241 -27.33 -2.45 -5.09
CA PHE A 241 -25.96 -1.98 -4.87
C PHE A 241 -25.85 -1.18 -3.57
N ASP A 242 -24.84 -1.49 -2.77
CA ASP A 242 -24.36 -0.59 -1.72
C ASP A 242 -23.94 0.75 -2.33
N GLY A 243 -24.30 1.85 -1.66
CA GLY A 243 -23.78 3.18 -1.99
C GLY A 243 -22.38 3.39 -1.42
N TYR A 244 -21.47 3.91 -2.24
CA TYR A 244 -20.15 4.39 -1.86
C TYR A 244 -20.16 5.93 -1.77
N GLN A 245 -21.14 6.49 -1.06
CA GLN A 245 -21.23 7.93 -0.83
C GLN A 245 -20.10 8.38 0.12
N GLU A 246 -19.65 9.64 0.00
CA GLU A 246 -18.60 10.23 0.85
C GLU A 246 -19.09 10.57 2.28
N THR A 247 -20.23 10.02 2.70
CA THR A 247 -20.75 10.21 4.06
C THR A 247 -20.17 9.17 5.01
N PRO A 248 -19.91 9.52 6.28
CA PRO A 248 -19.44 8.55 7.27
C PRO A 248 -20.37 7.34 7.34
N SER A 249 -19.80 6.15 7.16
CA SER A 249 -20.50 4.88 7.13
C SER A 249 -19.90 3.93 8.16
N THR A 250 -20.75 3.06 8.70
CA THR A 250 -20.30 1.95 9.55
C THR A 250 -19.37 0.99 8.81
N LYS A 251 -19.29 1.09 7.47
CA LYS A 251 -18.39 0.30 6.62
C LYS A 251 -17.03 0.99 6.34
N ASP A 252 -16.80 2.22 6.78
CA ASP A 252 -15.60 3.00 6.43
C ASP A 252 -14.31 2.29 6.83
N SER A 253 -14.23 1.80 8.07
CA SER A 253 -13.09 1.00 8.56
C SER A 253 -12.82 -0.24 7.69
N THR A 254 -13.84 -0.78 7.04
CA THR A 254 -13.70 -1.91 6.12
C THR A 254 -13.27 -1.45 4.72
N HIS A 255 -13.75 -0.28 4.28
CA HIS A 255 -13.34 0.33 3.02
C HIS A 255 -11.88 0.77 3.05
N GLU A 256 -11.44 1.49 4.08
CA GLU A 256 -10.06 1.95 4.26
C GLU A 256 -9.06 0.79 4.22
N ARG A 257 -9.34 -0.29 4.97
CA ARG A 257 -8.49 -1.49 4.95
C ARG A 257 -8.36 -2.14 3.56
N ARG A 258 -9.36 -1.98 2.68
CA ARG A 258 -9.35 -2.53 1.32
C ARG A 258 -8.65 -1.60 0.32
N GLN A 259 -8.47 -0.32 0.64
CA GLN A 259 -7.79 0.68 -0.20
C GLN A 259 -6.25 0.60 -0.15
N HIS A 260 -5.69 -0.55 0.25
CA HIS A 260 -4.26 -0.75 0.52
C HIS A 260 -3.33 -0.48 -0.68
N ARG A 261 -3.89 -0.30 -1.89
CA ARG A 261 -3.22 0.19 -3.11
C ARG A 261 -4.13 1.21 -3.79
N GLN A 262 -3.74 2.48 -3.83
CA GLN A 262 -4.52 3.50 -4.51
C GLN A 262 -4.40 3.31 -6.03
N HIS A 263 -5.36 2.63 -6.64
CA HIS A 263 -5.52 2.71 -8.08
C HIS A 263 -5.90 4.16 -8.47
N PRO A 264 -5.41 4.70 -9.60
CA PRO A 264 -5.79 6.02 -10.06
C PRO A 264 -7.32 6.14 -10.23
N LEU A 265 -7.82 7.37 -10.07
CA LEU A 265 -9.19 7.71 -10.40
C LEU A 265 -9.36 7.50 -11.90
N VAL A 266 -10.34 6.70 -12.29
CA VAL A 266 -10.63 6.44 -13.70
C VAL A 266 -11.88 7.19 -14.10
N SER A 267 -11.81 7.94 -15.19
CA SER A 267 -13.00 8.51 -15.82
C SER A 267 -13.77 7.40 -16.51
N VAL A 268 -14.87 6.96 -15.91
CA VAL A 268 -15.76 5.92 -16.44
C VAL A 268 -16.79 6.60 -17.33
N THR A 269 -16.51 6.65 -18.63
CA THR A 269 -17.46 7.11 -19.66
C THR A 269 -17.84 5.95 -20.58
N PRO A 270 -19.04 5.95 -21.21
CA PRO A 270 -19.52 4.81 -21.99
C PRO A 270 -18.52 4.35 -23.07
N GLY A 271 -17.88 5.29 -23.77
CA GLY A 271 -16.89 4.99 -24.81
C GLY A 271 -15.46 4.76 -24.32
N ALA A 272 -15.17 4.94 -23.02
CA ALA A 272 -13.82 4.70 -22.50
C ALA A 272 -13.53 3.19 -22.40
N VAL A 273 -12.30 2.82 -22.71
CA VAL A 273 -11.85 1.43 -22.79
C VAL A 273 -11.16 1.01 -21.50
N PHE A 274 -11.53 -0.16 -20.98
CA PHE A 274 -10.89 -0.78 -19.83
C PHE A 274 -9.49 -1.32 -20.20
N ARG A 275 -8.46 -0.86 -19.48
CA ARG A 275 -7.04 -1.22 -19.73
C ARG A 275 -6.33 -1.86 -18.53
N GLY A 276 -6.94 -1.82 -17.35
CA GLY A 276 -6.31 -2.22 -16.08
C GLY A 276 -6.58 -3.67 -15.71
N THR A 277 -6.44 -3.96 -14.41
CA THR A 277 -6.98 -5.18 -13.82
C THR A 277 -8.26 -4.85 -13.05
N LYS A 278 -9.22 -5.78 -13.05
CA LYS A 278 -10.53 -5.57 -12.46
C LYS A 278 -10.42 -5.34 -10.95
N ASP A 279 -9.59 -6.14 -10.28
CA ASP A 279 -9.41 -6.06 -8.83
C ASP A 279 -8.78 -4.72 -8.41
N GLU A 280 -7.81 -4.20 -9.17
CA GLU A 280 -7.24 -2.89 -8.86
C GLU A 280 -8.23 -1.75 -9.14
N PHE A 281 -8.98 -1.81 -10.25
CA PHE A 281 -10.04 -0.82 -10.53
C PHE A 281 -11.08 -0.79 -9.40
N LEU A 282 -11.51 -1.98 -8.95
CA LEU A 282 -12.46 -2.17 -7.85
C LEU A 282 -11.82 -1.97 -6.47
N SER A 283 -10.54 -1.65 -6.33
CA SER A 283 -9.99 -1.32 -5.00
C SER A 283 -10.45 0.06 -4.52
N ARG A 284 -10.76 0.97 -5.46
CA ARG A 284 -11.14 2.36 -5.19
C ARG A 284 -12.66 2.55 -5.17
N GLY A 285 -13.19 3.09 -4.07
CA GLY A 285 -14.64 3.33 -3.90
C GLY A 285 -15.25 4.22 -4.99
N SER A 286 -14.60 5.32 -5.36
CA SER A 286 -15.08 6.23 -6.40
C SER A 286 -15.23 5.56 -7.77
N ASN A 287 -14.29 4.67 -8.14
CA ASN A 287 -14.33 3.92 -9.40
C ASN A 287 -15.51 2.92 -9.38
N LYS A 288 -15.73 2.24 -8.25
CA LYS A 288 -16.90 1.36 -8.08
C LYS A 288 -18.20 2.13 -8.25
N GLN A 289 -18.32 3.30 -7.61
CA GLN A 289 -19.54 4.10 -7.67
C GLN A 289 -19.82 4.57 -9.10
N ALA A 290 -18.78 4.99 -9.83
CA ALA A 290 -18.92 5.40 -11.22
C ALA A 290 -19.40 4.25 -12.11
N LEU A 291 -18.87 3.04 -11.93
CA LEU A 291 -19.37 1.85 -12.62
C LEU A 291 -20.82 1.52 -12.23
N ILE A 292 -21.15 1.53 -10.94
CA ILE A 292 -22.51 1.25 -10.45
C ILE A 292 -23.52 2.23 -11.07
N ASN A 293 -23.15 3.51 -11.16
CA ASN A 293 -24.00 4.52 -11.79
C ASN A 293 -24.24 4.21 -13.27
N MET A 294 -23.25 3.65 -13.97
CA MET A 294 -23.40 3.23 -15.36
C MET A 294 -24.26 1.96 -15.52
N ILE A 295 -24.14 0.99 -14.60
CA ILE A 295 -24.98 -0.22 -14.60
C ILE A 295 -26.45 0.11 -14.32
N LYS A 296 -26.72 1.21 -13.59
CA LYS A 296 -28.07 1.67 -13.26
C LYS A 296 -28.75 2.48 -14.38
N GLN A 297 -28.00 2.93 -15.39
CA GLN A 297 -28.54 3.66 -16.54
C GLN A 297 -29.21 2.71 -17.52
#